data_AF-A0A7W0QAV8-F1
#
_entry.id   AF-A0A7W0QAV8-F1
#
_cell.length_a   1.000
_cell.length_b   1.000
_cell.length_c   1.000
_cell.angle_alpha   90.00
_cell.angle_beta   90.00
_cell.angle_gamma   90.00
#
_symmetry.space_group_name_H-M   'P 1'
#
loop_
_entity.id
_entity.type
_entity.pdbx_description
1 polymer ?
#
loop_
_entity_poly.entity_id
_entity_poly.type
_entity_poly.pdbx_seq_one_letter_code
_entity_poly.pdbx_strand_id
1 'polypeptide(L)'
;MSAPKIDCPTCRRSNDPWRRHCGGCGSGLPGGCTSCGMVNSLEDRFCGGCATALRLTSATAPRKVPTPPKPMQHTMPIDVRDVLSEKDL
;
A
#
# COMPACT_ATOMS: atom_id res chain seq x y z
N MET A 1 -10.45 -27.17 -16.09
CA MET A 1 -11.19 -26.39 -15.07
C MET A 1 -10.46 -25.08 -14.89
N SER A 2 -11.10 -23.93 -15.13
CA SER A 2 -10.45 -22.63 -14.88
C SER A 2 -10.33 -22.40 -13.38
N ALA A 3 -9.15 -21.96 -12.92
CA ALA A 3 -8.97 -21.58 -11.51
C ALA A 3 -9.94 -20.44 -11.14
N PRO A 4 -10.53 -20.46 -9.93
CA PRO A 4 -11.38 -19.37 -9.46
C PRO A 4 -10.59 -18.06 -9.46
N LYS A 5 -11.24 -16.93 -9.79
CA LYS A 5 -10.65 -15.59 -9.76
C LYS A 5 -11.38 -14.73 -8.75
N ILE A 6 -10.66 -13.75 -8.21
CA ILE A 6 -11.22 -12.73 -7.32
C ILE A 6 -11.06 -11.36 -7.95
N ASP A 7 -12.10 -10.55 -7.90
CA ASP A 7 -12.05 -9.19 -8.41
C ASP A 7 -11.65 -8.21 -7.31
N CYS A 8 -10.74 -7.30 -7.67
CA CYS A 8 -10.28 -6.28 -6.74
C CYS A 8 -11.42 -5.30 -6.41
N PRO A 9 -11.75 -5.07 -5.12
CA PRO A 9 -12.82 -4.14 -4.74
C PRO A 9 -12.46 -2.68 -5.06
N THR A 10 -11.18 -2.36 -5.22
CA THR A 10 -10.69 -1.00 -5.50
C THR A 10 -10.65 -0.68 -6.99
N CYS A 11 -10.08 -1.56 -7.82
CA CYS A 11 -9.84 -1.29 -9.24
C CYS A 11 -10.50 -2.29 -10.20
N ARG A 12 -11.29 -3.25 -9.68
CA ARG A 12 -12.03 -4.28 -10.45
C ARG A 12 -11.18 -5.21 -11.31
N ARG A 13 -9.85 -5.16 -11.18
CA ARG A 13 -8.96 -6.11 -11.86
C ARG A 13 -9.16 -7.51 -11.29
N SER A 14 -9.29 -8.49 -12.18
CA SER A 14 -9.33 -9.90 -11.81
C SER A 14 -7.93 -10.40 -11.40
N ASN A 15 -7.86 -11.10 -10.28
CA ASN A 15 -6.62 -11.58 -9.66
C ASN A 15 -6.75 -13.07 -9.31
N ASP A 16 -5.60 -13.72 -9.17
CA ASP A 16 -5.51 -15.05 -8.58
C ASP A 16 -5.91 -15.01 -7.10
N PRO A 17 -6.61 -16.05 -6.59
CA PRO A 17 -7.15 -16.09 -5.24
C PRO A 17 -6.06 -16.23 -4.17
N TRP A 18 -4.86 -16.67 -4.54
CA TRP A 18 -3.70 -16.76 -3.64
C TRP A 18 -2.95 -15.44 -3.50
N ARG A 19 -3.30 -14.40 -4.27
CA ARG A 19 -2.65 -13.09 -4.17
C ARG A 19 -3.14 -12.36 -2.94
N ARG A 20 -2.19 -11.86 -2.15
CA ARG A 20 -2.46 -11.00 -0.99
C ARG A 20 -2.79 -9.55 -1.37
N HIS A 21 -2.25 -9.09 -2.49
CA HIS A 21 -2.41 -7.72 -3.00
C HIS A 21 -2.75 -7.74 -4.48
N CYS A 22 -3.54 -6.75 -4.91
CA CYS A 22 -3.91 -6.58 -6.30
C CYS A 22 -2.68 -6.28 -7.16
N GLY A 23 -2.47 -7.05 -8.23
CA GLY A 23 -1.38 -6.81 -9.18
C GLY A 23 -1.53 -5.54 -10.03
N GLY A 24 -2.69 -4.86 -9.94
CA GLY A 24 -2.93 -3.60 -10.65
C GLY A 24 -2.77 -2.35 -9.78
N CYS A 25 -3.35 -2.34 -8.58
CA CYS A 25 -3.38 -1.15 -7.71
C CYS A 25 -2.74 -1.34 -6.33
N GLY A 26 -2.27 -2.55 -6.00
CA GLY A 26 -1.62 -2.84 -4.72
C GLY A 26 -2.56 -2.97 -3.51
N SER A 27 -3.87 -2.71 -3.63
CA SER A 27 -4.79 -2.88 -2.50
C SER A 27 -4.88 -4.33 -2.04
N GLY A 28 -5.07 -4.56 -0.74
CA GLY A 28 -5.27 -5.90 -0.18
C GLY A 28 -6.45 -6.62 -0.85
N LEU A 29 -6.24 -7.89 -1.19
CA LEU A 29 -7.28 -8.75 -1.76
C LEU A 29 -7.90 -9.65 -0.68
N PRO A 30 -9.19 -9.98 -0.80
CA PRO A 30 -9.85 -10.87 0.16
C PRO A 30 -9.38 -12.32 0.01
N GLY A 31 -9.30 -13.06 1.12
CA GLY A 31 -9.03 -14.52 1.15
C GLY A 31 -7.61 -14.96 1.53
N GLY A 32 -6.61 -14.08 1.43
CA GLY A 32 -5.23 -14.41 1.84
C GLY A 32 -4.95 -14.05 3.30
N CYS A 33 -4.47 -15.01 4.11
CA CYS A 33 -4.00 -14.72 5.47
C CYS A 33 -2.78 -13.78 5.41
N THR A 34 -2.85 -12.65 6.10
CA THR A 34 -1.73 -11.68 6.15
C THR A 34 -0.55 -12.16 6.99
N SER A 35 -0.75 -13.18 7.83
CA SER A 35 0.30 -13.73 8.69
C SER A 35 1.10 -14.82 8.00
N CYS A 36 0.44 -15.85 7.45
CA CYS A 36 1.12 -17.02 6.88
C CYS A 36 0.95 -17.17 5.36
N GLY A 37 0.11 -16.36 4.71
CA GLY A 37 -0.14 -16.44 3.26
C GLY A 37 -1.08 -17.57 2.81
N MET A 38 -1.59 -18.39 3.73
CA MET A 38 -2.58 -19.42 3.41
C MET A 38 -3.85 -18.79 2.81
N VAL A 39 -4.39 -19.44 1.78
CA VAL A 39 -5.69 -19.13 1.19
C VAL A 39 -6.78 -19.71 2.07
N ASN A 40 -7.73 -18.89 2.49
CA ASN A 40 -8.88 -19.31 3.29
C ASN A 40 -10.17 -18.96 2.51
N SER A 41 -11.28 -19.61 2.84
CA SER A 41 -12.58 -19.22 2.31
C SER A 41 -12.95 -17.81 2.78
N LEU A 42 -13.84 -17.14 2.03
CA LEU A 42 -14.38 -15.84 2.41
C LEU A 42 -15.26 -15.91 3.65
N GLU A 43 -15.77 -17.10 3.99
CA GLU A 43 -16.59 -17.34 5.17
C GLU A 43 -15.74 -17.59 6.43
N ASP A 44 -14.45 -17.90 6.26
CA ASP A 44 -13.56 -18.23 7.37
C ASP A 44 -13.30 -17.02 8.26
N ARG A 45 -13.45 -17.20 9.57
CA ARG A 45 -13.15 -16.18 10.57
C ARG A 45 -11.71 -16.20 11.06
N PHE A 46 -11.06 -17.36 10.98
CA PHE A 46 -9.70 -17.60 11.43
C PHE A 46 -8.95 -18.39 10.38
N CYS A 47 -7.64 -18.20 10.30
CA CYS A 47 -6.81 -18.94 9.36
C CYS A 47 -6.64 -20.39 9.80
N GLY A 48 -6.98 -21.35 8.94
CA GLY A 48 -6.83 -22.78 9.23
C GLY A 48 -5.38 -23.25 9.44
N GLY A 49 -4.38 -22.46 9.00
CA GLY A 49 -2.96 -22.82 9.11
C GLY A 49 -2.19 -22.18 10.26
N CYS A 50 -2.65 -21.04 10.78
CA CYS A 50 -1.94 -20.32 11.84
C CYS A 50 -2.84 -19.71 12.92
N ALA A 51 -4.15 -19.95 12.86
CA ALA A 51 -5.17 -19.43 13.77
C ALA A 51 -5.31 -17.90 13.84
N THR A 52 -4.56 -17.13 13.05
CA THR A 52 -4.72 -15.66 12.98
C THR A 52 -6.12 -15.30 12.49
N ALA A 53 -6.77 -14.36 13.18
CA ALA A 53 -8.09 -13.84 12.79
C ALA A 53 -8.03 -13.20 11.40
N LEU A 54 -8.93 -13.64 10.51
CA LEU A 54 -9.08 -13.10 9.17
C LEU A 54 -10.02 -11.89 9.29
N ARG A 55 -9.54 -10.69 8.92
CA ARG A 55 -10.37 -9.48 9.01
C ARG A 55 -11.53 -9.57 8.01
N LEU A 56 -12.70 -9.95 8.51
CA LEU A 56 -13.99 -9.81 7.84
C LEU A 56 -14.48 -8.37 7.98
N THR A 57 -13.91 -7.40 7.27
CA THR A 57 -14.62 -6.12 7.05
C THR A 57 -14.11 -5.39 5.82
N SER A 58 -15.00 -5.32 4.84
CA SER A 58 -15.33 -4.17 4.00
C SER A 58 -14.78 -2.83 4.50
N ALA A 59 -14.34 -2.01 3.54
CA ALA A 59 -13.85 -0.65 3.70
C ALA A 59 -12.55 -0.52 4.50
N THR A 60 -11.44 -0.47 3.76
CA THR A 60 -10.29 0.37 4.14
C THR A 60 -10.82 1.78 4.37
N ALA A 61 -11.10 2.15 5.62
CA ALA A 61 -11.05 3.55 6.00
C ALA A 61 -9.70 4.08 5.49
N PRO A 62 -9.65 5.24 4.81
CA PRO A 62 -8.41 5.74 4.26
C PRO A 62 -7.39 5.78 5.39
N ARG A 63 -6.34 4.99 5.25
CA ARG A 63 -5.18 5.08 6.13
C ARG A 63 -4.75 6.53 5.98
N LYS A 64 -4.88 7.35 7.04
CA LYS A 64 -4.29 8.68 7.05
C LYS A 64 -2.81 8.43 6.79
N VAL A 65 -2.37 8.69 5.56
CA VAL A 65 -0.96 8.74 5.25
C VAL A 65 -0.45 9.84 6.16
N PRO A 66 0.46 9.54 7.13
CA PRO A 66 1.05 10.62 7.89
C PRO A 66 1.66 11.57 6.88
N THR A 67 1.21 12.83 6.90
CA THR A 67 1.74 13.87 6.04
C THR A 67 3.26 13.83 6.18
N PRO A 68 4.02 13.65 5.08
CA PRO A 68 5.46 13.75 5.19
C PRO A 68 5.79 15.10 5.82
N PRO A 69 6.73 15.16 6.78
CA PRO A 69 7.13 16.43 7.37
C PRO A 69 7.52 17.37 6.24
N LYS A 70 7.03 18.61 6.29
CA LYS A 70 7.39 19.64 5.32
C LYS A 70 8.92 19.70 5.25
N PRO A 71 9.55 19.61 4.06
CA PRO A 71 10.99 19.71 3.97
C PRO A 71 11.42 21.02 4.63
N MET A 72 12.29 20.93 5.62
CA MET A 72 12.91 22.08 6.24
C MET A 72 13.84 22.71 5.19
N GLN A 73 13.30 23.64 4.42
CA GLN A 73 14.10 24.46 3.53
C GLN A 73 14.95 25.39 4.40
N HIS A 74 16.20 25.01 4.59
CA HIS A 74 17.21 25.89 5.18
C HIS A 74 17.70 26.82 4.08
N THR A 75 17.00 27.93 3.87
CA THR A 75 17.44 28.96 2.94
C THR A 75 18.49 29.81 3.63
N MET A 76 19.75 29.67 3.21
CA MET A 76 20.77 30.66 3.54
C MET A 76 20.45 31.94 2.78
N PRO A 77 20.42 33.12 3.44
CA PRO A 77 20.31 34.38 2.73
C PRO A 77 21.65 34.65 2.03
N ILE A 78 21.75 34.27 0.76
CA ILE A 78 22.88 34.66 -0.08
C ILE A 78 22.56 36.03 -0.68
N ASP A 79 23.42 37.02 -0.45
CA ASP A 79 23.32 38.31 -1.13
C ASP A 79 23.82 38.14 -2.58
N VAL A 80 23.02 38.57 -3.56
CA VAL A 80 23.33 38.43 -4.98
C VAL A 80 24.65 39.12 -5.36
N ARG A 81 25.06 40.14 -4.61
CA ARG A 81 26.32 40.87 -4.82
C ARG A 81 27.54 40.01 -4.52
N ASP A 82 27.45 39.12 -3.53
CA ASP A 82 28.52 38.22 -3.11
C ASP A 82 28.84 37.20 -4.22
N VAL A 83 27.80 36.65 -4.85
CA VAL A 83 27.92 35.69 -5.97
C VAL A 83 28.45 36.34 -7.25
N LEU A 84 28.14 37.62 -7.47
CA LEU A 84 28.59 38.35 -8.66
C LEU A 84 30.05 38.78 -8.54
N SER A 85 30.56 39.04 -7.33
CA SER A 85 31.96 39.41 -7.11
C SER A 85 32.98 38.30 -7.35
N GLU A 86 32.57 37.03 -7.28
CA GLU A 86 33.47 35.88 -7.50
C GLU A 86 33.63 35.51 -8.99
N LYS A 87 32.95 36.20 -9.91
CA LYS A 87 32.98 35.93 -11.36
C LYS A 87 34.04 36.72 -12.14
N ASP A 88 34.82 37.56 -11.45
CA ASP A 88 35.81 38.45 -12.06
C ASP A 88 37.27 38.07 -11.74
N LEU A 89 37.58 36.77 -11.55
CA LEU A 89 38.95 36.25 -11.50
C LEU A 89 39.21 35.16 -12.55
#